data_AF-A0A239BPZ0-F1
#
_entry.id   AF-A0A239BPZ0-F1
#
_cell.length_a   1.000
_cell.length_b   1.000
_cell.length_c   1.000
_cell.angle_alpha   90.00
_cell.angle_beta   90.00
_cell.angle_gamma   90.00
#
_symmetry.space_group_name_H-M   'P 1'
#
loop_
_entity.id
_entity.type
_entity.pdbx_description
1 polymer ?
#
loop_
_entity_poly.entity_id
_entity_poly.type
_entity_poly.pdbx_seq_one_letter_code
_entity_poly.pdbx_strand_id
1 'polypeptide(L)'
;MPKRQQTNTPPLPPRFSLVQRGAWREAFEAYGTALSMAEAGEGDLARQILGEFHAEHRKILVLAQSGGVPQPLAEYSVNLAERLGFDLVLLSVGSPGRGGQDAFEAAARTGAELLMEQAARRGVACAHMIRLGGRDEVLNAVSIELRRVEFVITDRLECERRQAALLVPEFSFRC
;
A
#
# COMPACT_ATOMS: atom_id res chain seq x y z
N MET A 1 -16.43 -18.52 65.13
CA MET A 1 -16.77 -19.05 63.79
C MET A 1 -16.67 -17.92 62.76
N PRO A 2 -16.13 -18.17 61.56
CA PRO A 2 -15.12 -17.31 60.93
C PRO A 2 -15.67 -16.26 59.93
N LYS A 3 -14.85 -15.21 59.73
CA LYS A 3 -14.99 -14.14 58.74
C LYS A 3 -14.80 -14.69 57.32
N ARG A 4 -15.80 -14.54 56.43
CA ARG A 4 -15.61 -14.71 54.98
C ARG A 4 -14.87 -13.50 54.43
N GLN A 5 -13.58 -13.66 54.17
CA GLN A 5 -12.81 -12.74 53.34
C GLN A 5 -13.36 -12.81 51.92
N GLN A 6 -13.96 -11.73 51.42
CA GLN A 6 -14.14 -11.53 49.98
C GLN A 6 -12.78 -11.07 49.44
N THR A 7 -12.13 -11.97 48.70
CA THR A 7 -10.95 -11.63 47.92
C THR A 7 -11.41 -10.79 46.73
N ASN A 8 -11.24 -9.47 46.85
CA ASN A 8 -11.31 -8.55 45.73
C ASN A 8 -10.08 -8.77 44.85
N THR A 9 -10.22 -9.65 43.86
CA THR A 9 -9.21 -9.79 42.80
C THR A 9 -9.44 -8.66 41.80
N PRO A 10 -8.47 -7.76 41.55
CA PRO A 10 -8.62 -6.76 40.50
C PRO A 10 -8.71 -7.46 39.13
N PRO A 11 -9.49 -6.92 38.17
CA PRO A 11 -9.56 -7.49 36.83
C PRO A 11 -8.16 -7.46 36.21
N LEU A 12 -7.71 -8.63 35.76
CA LEU A 12 -6.48 -8.76 34.99
C LEU A 12 -6.56 -7.83 33.78
N PRO A 13 -5.53 -6.99 33.53
CA PRO A 13 -5.52 -6.17 32.32
C PRO A 13 -5.56 -7.10 31.09
N PRO A 14 -6.24 -6.68 30.00
CA PRO A 14 -6.26 -7.48 28.79
C PRO A 14 -4.82 -7.70 28.30
N ARG A 15 -4.39 -8.96 28.29
CA ARG A 15 -3.11 -9.39 27.71
C ARG A 15 -3.22 -9.37 26.19
N PHE A 16 -3.25 -8.18 25.59
CA PHE A 16 -2.88 -8.02 24.19
C PHE A 16 -1.46 -7.47 24.17
N SER A 17 -0.49 -8.36 24.03
CA SER A 17 0.81 -7.96 23.52
C SER A 17 0.63 -7.67 22.04
N LEU A 18 0.49 -6.39 21.69
CA LEU A 18 0.79 -5.96 20.33
C LEU A 18 2.26 -6.32 20.09
N VAL A 19 2.49 -7.33 19.26
CA VAL A 19 3.83 -7.63 18.76
C VAL A 19 4.18 -6.47 17.84
N GLN A 20 4.76 -5.45 18.45
CA GLN A 20 5.13 -4.20 17.81
C GLN A 20 6.36 -4.47 16.95
N ARG A 21 6.14 -4.86 15.69
CA ARG A 21 7.22 -4.88 14.69
C ARG A 21 7.70 -3.42 14.53
N GLY A 22 9.02 -3.22 14.60
CA GLY A 22 9.69 -1.95 14.92
C GLY A 22 9.35 -0.71 14.09
N ALA A 23 8.67 -0.84 12.95
CA ALA A 23 8.31 0.29 12.07
C ALA A 23 7.28 1.28 12.65
N TRP A 24 6.50 0.88 13.68
CA TRP A 24 5.46 1.76 14.23
C TRP A 24 6.01 3.01 14.94
N ARG A 25 7.20 2.93 15.53
CA ARG A 25 7.82 4.08 16.20
C ARG A 25 8.33 5.08 15.17
N GLU A 26 9.07 4.60 14.18
CA GLU A 26 9.59 5.42 13.08
C GLU A 26 8.45 6.08 12.29
N ALA A 27 7.38 5.35 12.01
CA ALA A 27 6.18 5.91 11.39
C ALA A 27 5.58 7.03 12.24
N PHE A 28 5.38 6.79 13.54
CA PHE A 28 4.82 7.79 14.44
C PHE A 28 5.67 9.06 14.54
N GLU A 29 7.00 8.90 14.59
CA GLU A 29 7.95 10.02 14.59
C GLU A 29 7.90 10.80 13.27
N ALA A 30 7.90 10.12 12.13
CA ALA A 30 7.83 10.75 10.82
C ALA A 30 6.51 11.53 10.62
N TYR A 31 5.37 10.91 10.94
CA TYR A 31 4.06 11.56 10.83
C TYR A 31 3.89 12.71 11.83
N GLY A 32 4.34 12.54 13.08
CA GLY A 32 4.28 13.60 14.09
C GLY A 32 5.12 14.81 13.70
N THR A 33 6.31 14.58 13.15
CA THR A 33 7.18 15.64 12.66
C THR A 33 6.56 16.35 11.45
N ALA A 34 6.06 15.60 10.46
CA ALA A 34 5.42 16.18 9.28
C ALA A 34 4.18 17.02 9.63
N LEU A 35 3.35 16.54 10.56
CA LEU A 35 2.18 17.29 11.04
C LEU A 35 2.62 18.61 11.71
N SER A 36 3.64 18.56 12.57
CA SER A 36 4.17 19.76 13.23
C SER A 36 4.71 20.79 12.23
N MET A 37 5.38 20.33 11.16
CA MET A 37 5.86 21.22 10.09
C MET A 37 4.69 21.84 9.32
N ALA A 38 3.68 21.04 8.98
CA ALA A 38 2.49 21.54 8.29
C ALA A 38 1.73 22.59 9.12
N GLU A 39 1.60 22.39 10.43
CA GLU A 39 0.99 23.35 11.35
C GLU A 39 1.78 24.66 11.47
N ALA A 40 3.10 24.60 11.34
CA ALA A 40 3.98 25.77 11.29
C ALA A 40 3.95 26.53 9.95
N GLY A 41 3.19 26.05 8.96
CA GLY A 41 3.14 26.61 7.61
C GLY A 41 4.21 26.06 6.66
N GLU A 42 5.06 25.14 7.12
CA GLU A 42 6.14 24.51 6.34
C GLU A 42 5.63 23.26 5.60
N GLY A 43 4.60 23.46 4.76
CA GLY A 43 3.92 22.36 4.06
C GLY A 43 4.82 21.57 3.10
N ASP A 44 5.81 22.23 2.49
CA ASP A 44 6.73 21.55 1.57
C ASP A 44 7.72 20.65 2.31
N LEU A 45 8.20 21.08 3.48
CA LEU A 45 9.04 20.27 4.34
C LEU A 45 8.26 19.06 4.90
N ALA A 46 7.00 19.25 5.30
CA ALA A 46 6.13 18.15 5.72
C ALA A 46 5.99 17.08 4.62
N ARG A 47 5.78 17.51 3.36
CA ARG A 47 5.74 16.60 2.20
C ARG A 47 7.07 15.90 1.97
N GLN A 48 8.18 16.60 2.12
CA GLN A 48 9.51 16.02 1.97
C GLN A 48 9.75 14.91 3.00
N ILE A 49 9.46 15.16 4.28
CA ILE A 49 9.62 14.18 5.37
C ILE A 49 8.83 12.90 5.09
N LEU A 50 7.55 13.03 4.73
CA LEU A 50 6.71 11.87 4.38
C LEU A 50 7.23 11.17 3.12
N GLY A 51 7.65 11.93 2.11
CA GLY A 51 8.20 11.39 0.88
C GLY A 51 9.49 10.59 1.10
N GLU A 52 10.37 11.06 1.98
CA GLU A 52 11.60 10.35 2.37
C GLU A 52 11.29 9.09 3.17
N PHE A 53 10.43 9.18 4.20
CA PHE A 53 10.00 8.03 4.98
C PHE A 53 9.43 6.91 4.09
N HIS A 54 8.50 7.25 3.20
CA HIS A 54 7.93 6.28 2.27
C HIS A 54 8.97 5.74 1.28
N ALA A 55 9.92 6.56 0.82
CA ALA A 55 10.96 6.09 -0.11
C ALA A 55 11.92 5.07 0.50
N GLU A 56 12.15 5.13 1.82
CA GLU A 56 13.00 4.18 2.54
C GLU A 56 12.32 2.82 2.75
N HIS A 57 11.00 2.74 2.60
CA HIS A 57 10.27 1.49 2.77
C HIS A 57 10.30 0.63 1.50
N ARG A 58 10.42 -0.70 1.69
CA ARG A 58 10.34 -1.68 0.59
C ARG A 58 8.90 -1.81 0.12
N LYS A 59 8.69 -1.80 -1.18
CA LYS A 59 7.36 -1.76 -1.79
C LYS A 59 7.14 -2.92 -2.75
N ILE A 60 5.90 -3.39 -2.78
CA ILE A 60 5.37 -4.23 -3.85
C ILE A 60 4.44 -3.37 -4.69
N LEU A 61 4.69 -3.33 -5.99
CA LEU A 61 3.85 -2.62 -6.95
C LEU A 61 2.83 -3.60 -7.54
N VAL A 62 1.53 -3.33 -7.38
CA VAL A 62 0.44 -4.14 -7.93
C VAL A 62 -0.14 -3.41 -9.12
N LEU A 63 -0.21 -4.05 -10.29
CA LEU A 63 -0.80 -3.43 -11.48
C LEU A 63 -2.30 -3.76 -11.57
N ALA A 64 -3.15 -2.73 -11.63
CA ALA A 64 -4.58 -2.87 -11.82
C ALA A 64 -4.94 -3.02 -13.30
N GLN A 65 -5.98 -3.80 -13.59
CA GLN A 65 -6.62 -3.83 -14.90
C GLN A 65 -7.64 -2.68 -15.04
N SER A 66 -8.19 -2.50 -16.24
CA SER A 66 -9.24 -1.52 -16.55
C SER A 66 -10.47 -1.58 -15.62
N GLY A 67 -10.68 -2.70 -14.93
CA GLY A 67 -11.76 -2.91 -13.97
C GLY A 67 -11.33 -3.06 -12.50
N GLY A 68 -10.05 -2.83 -12.19
CA GLY A 68 -9.50 -3.00 -10.84
C GLY A 68 -8.62 -4.25 -10.67
N VAL A 69 -8.52 -4.74 -9.44
CA VAL A 69 -7.72 -5.93 -9.07
C VAL A 69 -8.66 -7.09 -8.77
N PRO A 70 -8.49 -8.26 -9.43
CA PRO A 70 -9.23 -9.47 -9.08
C PRO A 70 -9.04 -9.85 -7.61
N GLN A 71 -10.09 -10.33 -6.95
CA GLN A 71 -10.04 -10.69 -5.53
C GLN A 71 -8.88 -11.64 -5.16
N PRO A 72 -8.58 -12.71 -5.93
CA PRO A 72 -7.44 -13.59 -5.61
C PRO A 72 -6.10 -12.86 -5.64
N LEU A 73 -5.92 -11.94 -6.59
CA LEU A 73 -4.70 -11.14 -6.71
C LEU A 73 -4.59 -10.11 -5.57
N ALA A 74 -5.71 -9.51 -5.16
CA ALA A 74 -5.73 -8.60 -4.01
C ALA A 74 -5.33 -9.32 -2.72
N GLU A 75 -5.97 -10.47 -2.45
CA GLU A 75 -5.67 -11.28 -1.26
C GLU A 75 -4.23 -11.77 -1.25
N TYR A 76 -3.72 -12.22 -2.40
CA TYR A 76 -2.33 -12.64 -2.55
C TYR A 76 -1.35 -11.51 -2.24
N SER A 77 -1.58 -10.33 -2.84
CA SER A 77 -0.70 -9.17 -2.69
C SER A 77 -0.63 -8.70 -1.23
N VAL A 78 -1.77 -8.62 -0.55
CA VAL A 78 -1.84 -8.23 0.87
C VAL A 78 -1.18 -9.28 1.76
N ASN A 79 -1.45 -10.58 1.55
CA ASN A 79 -0.80 -11.65 2.29
C ASN A 79 0.73 -11.58 2.15
N LEU A 80 1.23 -11.31 0.95
CA LEU A 80 2.66 -11.25 0.69
C LEU A 80 3.30 -10.04 1.36
N ALA A 81 2.70 -8.87 1.23
CA ALA A 81 3.14 -7.62 1.86
C ALA A 81 3.20 -7.75 3.39
N GLU A 82 2.15 -8.31 4.01
CA GLU A 82 2.07 -8.55 5.45
C GLU A 82 3.20 -9.48 5.95
N ARG A 83 3.48 -10.56 5.20
CA ARG A 83 4.54 -11.53 5.55
C ARG A 83 5.94 -10.95 5.41
N LEU A 84 6.16 -10.13 4.39
CA LEU A 84 7.47 -9.54 4.10
C LEU A 84 7.71 -8.23 4.86
N GLY A 85 6.66 -7.61 5.42
CA GLY A 85 6.71 -6.28 6.02
C GLY A 85 6.97 -5.19 4.98
N PHE A 86 6.37 -5.32 3.80
CA PHE A 86 6.50 -4.36 2.70
C PHE A 86 5.22 -3.54 2.58
N ASP A 87 5.35 -2.34 2.03
CA ASP A 87 4.22 -1.51 1.66
C ASP A 87 3.67 -1.92 0.28
N LEU A 88 2.39 -1.65 0.05
CA LEU A 88 1.75 -1.84 -1.25
C LEU A 88 1.60 -0.51 -1.98
N VAL A 89 1.79 -0.55 -3.30
CA VAL A 89 1.36 0.51 -4.19
C VAL A 89 0.52 -0.12 -5.29
N LEU A 90 -0.74 0.28 -5.40
CA LEU A 90 -1.59 -0.06 -6.52
C LEU A 90 -1.40 0.96 -7.63
N LEU A 91 -1.06 0.50 -8.82
CA LEU A 91 -0.91 1.33 -10.01
C LEU A 91 -2.00 1.01 -11.01
N SER A 92 -2.87 1.98 -11.28
CA SER A 92 -3.82 1.94 -12.39
C SER A 92 -3.22 2.71 -13.57
N VAL A 93 -2.91 2.00 -14.65
CA VAL A 93 -2.41 2.60 -15.91
C VAL A 93 -3.45 2.43 -17.00
N GLY A 94 -3.69 3.48 -17.77
CA GLY A 94 -4.56 3.41 -18.92
C GLY A 94 -4.46 4.64 -19.81
N SER A 95 -5.23 4.66 -20.88
CA SER A 95 -5.49 5.86 -21.66
C SER A 95 -6.95 6.28 -21.46
N PRO A 96 -7.26 7.59 -21.51
CA PRO A 96 -8.64 8.03 -21.43
C PRO A 96 -9.40 7.47 -22.64
N GLY A 97 -10.40 6.63 -22.36
CA GLY A 97 -11.30 6.09 -23.38
C GLY A 97 -12.33 7.12 -23.84
N ARG A 98 -13.45 6.66 -24.43
CA ARG A 98 -14.54 7.54 -24.87
C ARG A 98 -15.16 8.40 -23.75
N GLY A 99 -15.03 7.98 -22.50
CA GLY A 99 -15.50 8.72 -21.32
C GLY A 99 -14.56 9.81 -20.83
N GLY A 100 -13.39 9.99 -21.46
CA GLY A 100 -12.39 10.96 -21.03
C GLY A 100 -11.61 10.52 -19.79
N GLN A 101 -10.77 11.43 -19.28
CA GLN A 101 -9.87 11.20 -18.15
C GLN A 101 -10.64 11.00 -16.83
N ASP A 102 -11.64 11.84 -16.56
CA ASP A 102 -12.40 11.79 -15.31
C ASP A 102 -13.11 10.44 -15.10
N ALA A 103 -13.67 9.87 -16.18
CA ALA A 103 -14.30 8.56 -16.13
C ALA A 103 -13.30 7.43 -15.85
N PHE A 104 -12.09 7.53 -16.41
CA PHE A 104 -11.01 6.58 -16.12
C PHE A 104 -10.57 6.68 -14.67
N GLU A 105 -10.35 7.89 -14.14
CA GLU A 105 -9.96 8.09 -12.75
C GLU A 105 -11.02 7.59 -11.77
N ALA A 106 -12.30 7.84 -12.05
CA ALA A 106 -13.41 7.33 -11.23
C ALA A 106 -13.46 5.79 -11.23
N ALA A 107 -13.32 5.17 -12.40
CA ALA A 107 -13.28 3.71 -12.51
C ALA A 107 -12.05 3.12 -11.80
N ALA A 108 -10.88 3.75 -11.94
CA ALA A 108 -9.66 3.33 -11.27
C ALA A 108 -9.77 3.42 -9.74
N ARG A 109 -10.38 4.49 -9.21
CA ARG A 109 -10.63 4.62 -7.77
C ARG A 109 -11.57 3.52 -7.26
N THR A 110 -12.66 3.28 -7.98
CA THR A 110 -13.62 2.22 -7.63
C THR A 110 -12.93 0.84 -7.65
N GLY A 111 -12.14 0.56 -8.70
CA GLY A 111 -11.40 -0.69 -8.84
C GLY A 111 -10.29 -0.91 -7.81
N ALA A 112 -9.88 0.14 -7.10
CA ALA A 112 -8.88 0.08 -6.04
C ALA A 112 -9.44 -0.29 -4.66
N GLU A 113 -10.73 -0.06 -4.43
CA GLU A 113 -11.38 -0.19 -3.11
C GLU A 113 -11.10 -1.54 -2.46
N LEU A 114 -11.25 -2.63 -3.22
CA LEU A 114 -11.05 -3.99 -2.72
C LEU A 114 -9.66 -4.19 -2.11
N LEU A 115 -8.60 -3.80 -2.82
CA LEU A 115 -7.22 -3.97 -2.34
C LEU A 115 -6.95 -3.05 -1.15
N MET A 116 -7.39 -1.78 -1.24
CA MET A 116 -7.17 -0.77 -0.20
C MET A 116 -7.84 -1.20 1.11
N GLU A 117 -9.09 -1.68 1.05
CA GLU A 117 -9.79 -2.19 2.22
C GLU A 117 -9.11 -3.43 2.81
N GLN A 118 -8.69 -4.39 1.97
CA GLN A 118 -8.01 -5.58 2.46
C GLN A 118 -6.67 -5.25 3.13
N ALA A 119 -5.89 -4.35 2.55
CA ALA A 119 -4.64 -3.90 3.13
C ALA A 119 -4.86 -3.21 4.48
N ALA A 120 -5.84 -2.29 4.56
CA ALA A 120 -6.19 -1.60 5.79
C ALA A 120 -6.63 -2.57 6.91
N ARG A 121 -7.47 -3.56 6.58
CA ARG A 121 -7.92 -4.59 7.54
C ARG A 121 -6.76 -5.42 8.12
N ARG A 122 -5.62 -5.49 7.43
CA ARG A 122 -4.43 -6.26 7.85
C ARG A 122 -3.27 -5.39 8.30
N GLY A 123 -3.47 -4.07 8.41
CA GLY A 123 -2.42 -3.14 8.83
C GLY A 123 -1.26 -3.04 7.84
N VAL A 124 -1.51 -3.31 6.56
CA VAL A 124 -0.54 -3.13 5.48
C VAL A 124 -0.73 -1.73 4.89
N ALA A 125 0.33 -0.92 4.86
CA ALA A 125 0.27 0.39 4.21
C ALA A 125 0.06 0.19 2.71
N CYS A 126 -0.93 0.90 2.14
CA CYS A 126 -1.26 0.80 0.73
C CYS A 126 -1.55 2.18 0.17
N ALA A 127 -0.92 2.52 -0.96
CA ALA A 127 -1.21 3.73 -1.73
C ALA A 127 -1.80 3.38 -3.08
N HIS A 128 -2.60 4.29 -3.65
CA HIS A 128 -3.15 4.15 -5.00
C HIS A 128 -2.63 5.26 -5.91
N MET A 129 -2.03 4.87 -7.02
CA MET A 129 -1.51 5.77 -8.06
C MET A 129 -2.27 5.54 -9.35
N ILE A 130 -2.73 6.62 -9.96
CA ILE A 130 -3.36 6.62 -11.27
C ILE A 130 -2.43 7.34 -12.22
N ARG A 131 -2.16 6.73 -13.38
CA ARG A 131 -1.28 7.28 -14.41
C ARG A 131 -1.89 7.06 -15.79
N LEU A 132 -1.77 8.06 -16.64
CA LEU A 132 -2.12 7.94 -18.05
C LEU A 132 -0.87 7.63 -18.88
N GLY A 133 -1.01 6.75 -19.87
CA GLY A 133 0.07 6.47 -20.83
C GLY A 133 0.23 5.00 -21.18
N GLY A 134 1.35 4.70 -21.84
CA GLY A 134 1.76 3.34 -22.17
C GLY A 134 2.17 2.58 -20.90
N ARG A 135 1.68 1.34 -20.75
CA ARG A 135 1.88 0.52 -19.56
C ARG A 135 3.36 0.39 -19.17
N ASP A 136 4.20 -0.06 -20.09
CA ASP A 136 5.61 -0.37 -19.82
C ASP A 136 6.42 0.92 -19.53
N GLU A 137 6.11 2.02 -20.20
CA GLU A 137 6.72 3.34 -19.97
C GLU A 137 6.38 3.86 -18.57
N VAL A 138 5.08 3.84 -18.22
CA VAL A 138 4.59 4.27 -16.92
C VAL A 138 5.14 3.39 -15.81
N LEU A 139 5.18 2.08 -16.01
CA LEU A 139 5.66 1.13 -15.01
C LEU A 139 7.15 1.34 -14.69
N ASN A 140 7.97 1.59 -15.72
CA ASN A 140 9.38 1.93 -15.54
C ASN A 140 9.55 3.28 -14.82
N ALA A 141 8.82 4.31 -15.24
CA ALA A 141 8.88 5.63 -14.61
C ALA A 141 8.49 5.57 -13.12
N VAL A 142 7.39 4.89 -12.80
CA VAL A 142 6.89 4.73 -11.43
C VAL A 142 7.84 3.88 -10.58
N SER A 143 8.44 2.84 -11.14
CA SER A 143 9.41 2.01 -10.41
C SER A 143 10.66 2.80 -10.01
N ILE A 144 11.08 3.77 -10.83
CA ILE A 144 12.17 4.70 -10.50
C ILE A 144 11.71 5.75 -9.47
N GLU A 145 10.51 6.33 -9.67
CA GLU A 145 9.90 7.35 -8.80
C GLU A 145 9.74 6.87 -7.35
N LEU A 146 9.18 5.68 -7.16
CA LEU A 146 8.81 5.16 -5.84
C LEU A 146 10.01 4.80 -4.97
N ARG A 147 11.14 4.44 -5.59
CA ARG A 147 12.36 3.89 -4.96
C ARG A 147 12.07 2.62 -4.13
N ARG A 148 13.03 1.68 -4.08
CA ARG A 148 12.91 0.41 -3.32
C ARG A 148 11.65 -0.42 -3.66
N VAL A 149 11.25 -0.42 -4.93
CA VAL A 149 10.27 -1.41 -5.43
C VAL A 149 11.03 -2.73 -5.59
N GLU A 150 10.65 -3.74 -4.81
CA GLU A 150 11.34 -5.02 -4.81
C GLU A 150 10.87 -5.91 -5.97
N PHE A 151 9.58 -5.83 -6.30
CA PHE A 151 9.00 -6.50 -7.46
C PHE A 151 7.59 -5.98 -7.76
N VAL A 152 7.12 -6.29 -8.98
CA VAL A 152 5.78 -6.00 -9.48
C VAL A 152 4.94 -7.28 -9.48
N ILE A 153 3.68 -7.18 -9.07
CA ILE A 153 2.70 -8.26 -9.22
C ILE A 153 1.65 -7.82 -10.24
N THR A 154 1.42 -8.67 -11.24
CA THR A 154 0.44 -8.46 -12.29
C THR A 154 -0.44 -9.69 -12.46
N ASP A 155 -1.60 -9.54 -13.11
CA ASP A 155 -2.33 -10.70 -13.62
C ASP A 155 -1.56 -11.29 -14.82
N ARG A 156 -1.62 -12.61 -15.00
CA ARG A 156 -0.90 -13.32 -16.07
C ARG A 156 -1.23 -12.79 -17.47
N LEU A 157 -2.49 -12.44 -17.72
CA LEU A 157 -2.91 -11.85 -18.99
C LEU A 157 -2.20 -10.54 -19.29
N GLU A 158 -1.80 -9.79 -18.26
CA GLU A 158 -1.02 -8.57 -18.39
C GLU A 158 0.46 -8.90 -18.64
N CYS A 159 1.05 -9.83 -17.90
CA CYS A 159 2.45 -10.22 -18.12
C CYS A 159 2.71 -10.66 -19.58
N GLU A 160 1.75 -11.32 -20.23
CA GLU A 160 1.85 -11.78 -21.63
C GLU A 160 1.77 -10.63 -22.66
N ARG A 161 1.26 -9.46 -22.29
CA ARG A 161 1.17 -8.26 -23.16
C ARG A 161 2.42 -7.38 -23.15
N ARG A 162 3.43 -7.79 -22.37
CA ARG A 162 4.66 -7.02 -22.17
C ARG A 162 5.50 -6.92 -23.43
N GLN A 163 5.97 -5.71 -23.72
CA GLN A 163 6.79 -5.43 -24.90
C GLN A 163 8.26 -5.16 -24.53
N ALA A 164 8.54 -4.73 -23.30
CA ALA A 164 9.90 -4.40 -22.85
C ALA A 164 10.28 -5.05 -21.51
N ALA A 165 11.59 -5.33 -21.33
CA ALA A 165 12.12 -5.72 -20.03
C ALA A 165 11.99 -4.58 -19.01
N LEU A 166 11.78 -4.94 -17.74
CA LEU A 166 11.56 -4.05 -16.60
C LEU A 166 12.81 -4.19 -15.74
N LEU A 167 13.18 -3.10 -15.08
CA LEU A 167 14.35 -3.08 -14.19
C LEU A 167 14.12 -3.88 -12.91
N VAL A 168 12.86 -4.11 -12.56
CA VAL A 168 12.43 -4.86 -11.38
C VAL A 168 11.80 -6.20 -11.80
N PRO A 169 11.93 -7.26 -10.97
CA PRO A 169 11.24 -8.52 -11.22
C PRO A 169 9.72 -8.33 -11.31
N GLU A 170 9.08 -9.03 -12.23
CA GLU A 170 7.62 -9.07 -12.38
C GLU A 170 7.14 -10.50 -12.17
N PHE A 171 6.15 -10.67 -11.30
CA PHE A 171 5.51 -11.95 -11.04
C PHE A 171 4.06 -11.90 -11.50
N SER A 172 3.67 -12.85 -12.34
CA SER A 172 2.28 -13.02 -12.71
C SER A 172 1.57 -13.96 -11.74
N PHE A 173 0.40 -13.53 -11.25
CA PHE A 173 -0.52 -14.41 -10.55
C PHE A 173 -1.51 -15.01 -11.55
N ARG A 174 -1.84 -16.29 -11.39
CA ARG A 174 -2.89 -16.94 -12.16
C ARG A 174 -4.18 -16.84 -11.36
N CYS A 175 -5.00 -15.86 -11.70
CA CYS A 175 -6.34 -15.70 -11.13
C CYS A 175 -7.28 -16.80 -11.64
#